data_AF-A0A6L3X5E7-F1
#
_entry.id   AF-A0A6L3X5E7-F1
#
_cell.length_a   1.000
_cell.length_b   1.000
_cell.length_c   1.000
_cell.angle_alpha   90.00
_cell.angle_beta   90.00
_cell.angle_gamma   90.00
#
_symmetry.space_group_name_H-M   'P 1'
#
loop_
_entity.id
_entity.type
_entity.pdbx_description
1 polymer ?
#
loop_
_entity_poly.entity_id
_entity_poly.type
_entity_poly.pdbx_seq_one_letter_code
_entity_poly.pdbx_strand_id
1 'polypeptide(L)'
;IQAERNLDTSVKNDETHSVGGARSHYVKKNELHRVEANQIQAVKGGTEILTGKGKLDAAVEQYVIASGTKLRLVSGESAIELNANGKINLIGKEFNFFVEGDGYITTGGKLHLNTSGTQPGTTAPGSGHKGDIDAAVQEKFTPPEE
;
A
#
# COMPACT_ATOMS: atom_id res chain seq x y z
N ILE A 1 29.20 16.35 3.85
CA ILE A 1 28.87 17.57 4.63
C ILE A 1 28.52 17.10 6.03
N GLN A 2 29.05 17.75 7.06
CA GLN A 2 28.69 17.50 8.45
C GLN A 2 28.25 18.82 9.06
N ALA A 3 27.17 18.81 9.83
CA ALA A 3 26.70 19.95 10.60
C ALA A 3 26.57 19.53 12.07
N GLU A 4 27.02 20.38 13.00
CA GLU A 4 26.95 20.09 14.44
C GLU A 4 25.52 20.19 14.99
N ARG A 5 24.68 21.05 14.39
CA ARG A 5 23.28 21.28 14.80
C ARG A 5 22.34 21.29 13.60
N ASN A 6 22.29 22.41 12.87
CA ASN A 6 21.38 22.62 11.75
C ASN A 6 22.16 22.62 10.43
N LEU A 7 21.53 22.10 9.39
CA LEU A 7 21.96 22.26 8.00
C LEU A 7 20.77 22.79 7.22
N ASP A 8 20.84 24.05 6.82
CA ASP A 8 19.81 24.70 6.02
C ASP A 8 20.35 24.91 4.59
N THR A 9 19.64 24.37 3.60
CA THR A 9 19.98 24.53 2.18
C THR A 9 18.89 25.35 1.50
N SER A 10 19.28 26.41 0.79
CA SER A 10 18.37 27.24 0.00
C SER A 10 18.84 27.31 -1.44
N VAL A 11 18.00 26.83 -2.35
CA VAL A 11 18.21 26.90 -3.80
C VAL A 11 17.12 27.81 -4.37
N LYS A 12 17.51 28.83 -5.15
CA LYS A 12 16.57 29.86 -5.62
C LYS A 12 15.81 29.50 -6.90
N ASN A 13 16.29 28.51 -7.64
CA ASN A 13 15.70 28.10 -8.91
C ASN A 13 15.58 26.57 -8.96
N ASP A 14 16.60 25.89 -9.49
CA ASP A 14 16.54 24.44 -9.71
C ASP A 14 17.57 23.69 -8.87
N GLU A 15 17.12 22.63 -8.20
CA GLU A 15 17.99 21.64 -7.59
C GLU A 15 17.95 20.35 -8.43
N THR A 16 19.12 19.85 -8.82
CA THR A 16 19.25 18.53 -9.46
C THR A 16 20.23 17.70 -8.64
N HIS A 17 19.85 16.46 -8.33
CA HIS A 17 20.69 15.54 -7.58
C HIS A 17 20.79 14.20 -8.30
N SER A 18 21.99 13.87 -8.76
CA SER A 18 22.29 12.62 -9.47
C SER A 18 23.22 11.76 -8.62
N VAL A 19 22.81 10.52 -8.36
CA VAL A 19 23.61 9.53 -7.61
C VAL A 19 23.84 8.34 -8.51
N GLY A 20 25.11 8.05 -8.83
CA GLY A 20 25.47 6.91 -9.69
C GLY A 20 25.39 5.55 -9.00
N GLY A 21 25.34 5.53 -7.66
CA GLY A 21 25.22 4.34 -6.84
C GLY A 21 23.97 4.35 -5.94
N ALA A 22 24.04 3.70 -4.78
CA ALA A 22 22.97 3.70 -3.81
C ALA A 22 22.90 5.01 -3.00
N ARG A 23 21.68 5.45 -2.67
CA ARG A 23 21.41 6.52 -1.71
C ARG A 23 20.63 5.92 -0.54
N SER A 24 21.15 6.08 0.67
CA SER A 24 20.42 5.79 1.92
C SER A 24 20.04 7.11 2.59
N HIS A 25 18.82 7.20 3.10
CA HIS A 25 18.30 8.36 3.82
C HIS A 25 17.63 7.89 5.11
N TYR A 26 18.14 8.34 6.25
CA TYR A 26 17.62 7.97 7.56
C TYR A 26 17.33 9.23 8.37
N VAL A 27 16.08 9.36 8.81
CA VAL A 27 15.62 10.45 9.67
C VAL A 27 15.09 9.83 10.97
N LYS A 28 15.76 10.13 12.10
CA LYS A 28 15.42 9.56 13.41
C LYS A 28 14.08 10.05 13.98
N LYS A 29 13.63 11.23 13.54
CA LYS A 29 12.40 11.87 14.02
C LYS A 29 11.44 12.07 12.85
N ASN A 30 11.01 13.30 12.61
CA ASN A 30 9.97 13.61 11.63
C ASN A 30 10.59 14.12 10.33
N GLU A 31 9.99 13.73 9.20
CA GLU A 31 10.28 14.26 7.88
C GLU A 31 8.99 14.84 7.31
N LEU A 32 9.04 16.11 6.86
CA LEU A 32 7.93 16.79 6.20
C LEU A 32 8.35 17.14 4.77
N HIS A 33 7.70 16.52 3.80
CA HIS A 33 7.89 16.81 2.39
C HIS A 33 6.67 17.56 1.85
N ARG A 34 6.88 18.69 1.17
CA ARG A 34 5.83 19.53 0.60
C ARG A 34 6.21 19.91 -0.81
N VAL A 35 5.27 19.75 -1.74
CA VAL A 35 5.41 20.12 -3.16
C VAL A 35 4.18 20.96 -3.50
N GLU A 36 4.39 22.18 -4.01
CA GLU A 36 3.31 23.13 -4.27
C GLU A 36 2.56 22.83 -5.58
N ALA A 37 3.27 22.26 -6.56
CA ALA A 37 2.71 21.84 -7.83
C ALA A 37 2.72 20.31 -7.94
N ASN A 38 3.35 19.75 -8.97
CA ASN A 38 3.31 18.33 -9.26
C ASN A 38 4.46 17.55 -8.61
N GLN A 39 4.16 16.41 -7.99
CA GLN A 39 5.15 15.42 -7.58
C GLN A 39 5.04 14.18 -8.46
N ILE A 40 6.15 13.80 -9.10
CA ILE A 40 6.26 12.54 -9.86
C ILE A 40 7.33 11.67 -9.19
N GLN A 41 6.95 10.45 -8.81
CA GLN A 41 7.88 9.44 -8.32
C GLN A 41 7.86 8.25 -9.27
N ALA A 42 9.02 7.91 -9.84
CA ALA A 42 9.17 6.80 -10.76
C ALA A 42 10.26 5.85 -10.26
N VAL A 43 9.94 4.56 -10.18
CA VAL A 43 10.86 3.50 -9.77
C VAL A 43 10.83 2.40 -10.83
N LYS A 44 12.00 2.06 -11.39
CA LYS A 44 12.11 0.98 -12.41
C LYS A 44 12.01 -0.42 -11.78
N GLY A 45 12.45 -0.55 -10.53
CA GLY A 45 12.35 -1.78 -9.73
C GLY A 45 11.09 -1.83 -8.87
N GLY A 46 11.12 -2.66 -7.83
CA GLY A 46 10.04 -2.71 -6.83
C GLY A 46 10.04 -1.50 -5.90
N THR A 47 8.87 -1.20 -5.31
CA THR A 47 8.71 -0.26 -4.21
C THR A 47 8.09 -0.99 -3.03
N GLU A 48 8.68 -0.84 -1.85
CA GLU A 48 8.18 -1.35 -0.58
C GLU A 48 7.95 -0.18 0.37
N ILE A 49 6.78 -0.12 1.01
CA ILE A 49 6.42 0.89 2.01
C ILE A 49 5.96 0.15 3.25
N LEU A 50 6.71 0.30 4.34
CA LEU A 50 6.39 -0.26 5.65
C LEU A 50 6.07 0.88 6.61
N THR A 51 5.01 0.73 7.39
CA THR A 51 4.58 1.74 8.38
C THR A 51 4.19 1.04 9.67
N GLY A 52 4.84 1.37 10.78
CA GLY A 52 4.57 0.75 12.08
C GLY A 52 3.27 1.20 12.76
N LYS A 53 2.55 2.16 12.16
CA LYS A 53 1.31 2.75 12.66
C LYS A 53 0.34 2.99 11.49
N GLY A 54 -0.62 3.89 11.63
CA GLY A 54 -1.57 4.22 10.57
C GLY A 54 -0.92 4.88 9.35
N LYS A 55 -1.57 4.75 8.20
CA LYS A 55 -1.26 5.42 6.92
C LYS A 55 -2.53 6.09 6.40
N LEU A 56 -2.43 7.33 5.96
CA LEU A 56 -3.52 8.10 5.37
C LEU A 56 -3.08 8.61 4.00
N ASP A 57 -3.81 8.18 2.97
CA ASP A 57 -3.72 8.75 1.62
C ASP A 57 -5.06 9.42 1.32
N ALA A 58 -5.04 10.72 1.02
CA ALA A 58 -6.24 11.52 0.78
C ALA A 58 -6.04 12.41 -0.45
N ALA A 59 -7.00 12.38 -1.37
CA ALA A 59 -7.04 13.24 -2.54
C ALA A 59 -8.35 14.03 -2.54
N VAL A 60 -8.30 15.29 -2.93
CA VAL A 60 -9.50 16.13 -3.09
C VAL A 60 -10.32 15.69 -4.30
N GLU A 61 -9.64 15.27 -5.36
CA GLU A 61 -10.25 14.81 -6.60
C GLU A 61 -10.07 13.29 -6.78
N GLN A 62 -9.60 12.84 -7.94
CA GLN A 62 -9.48 11.43 -8.26
C GLN A 62 -8.33 10.75 -7.51
N TYR A 63 -8.60 9.56 -6.97
CA TYR A 63 -7.58 8.66 -6.43
C TYR A 63 -7.61 7.33 -7.18
N VAL A 64 -6.56 7.05 -7.97
CA VAL A 64 -6.44 5.84 -8.80
C VAL A 64 -5.33 4.95 -8.26
N ILE A 65 -5.68 3.71 -7.95
CA ILE A 65 -4.72 2.63 -7.68
C ILE A 65 -4.87 1.59 -8.78
N ALA A 66 -3.81 1.37 -9.55
CA ALA A 66 -3.82 0.47 -10.70
C ALA A 66 -2.69 -0.56 -10.62
N SER A 67 -2.96 -1.76 -11.14
CA SER A 67 -1.98 -2.84 -11.28
C SER A 67 -2.20 -3.56 -12.60
N GLY A 68 -1.12 -3.88 -13.31
CA GLY A 68 -1.18 -4.60 -14.58
C GLY A 68 -1.41 -6.11 -14.44
N THR A 69 -1.25 -6.68 -13.25
CA THR A 69 -1.32 -8.13 -13.02
C THR A 69 -2.32 -8.51 -11.93
N LYS A 70 -2.18 -7.90 -10.76
CA LYS A 70 -3.01 -8.16 -9.58
C LYS A 70 -3.01 -6.96 -8.65
N LEU A 71 -4.20 -6.51 -8.24
CA LEU A 71 -4.38 -5.60 -7.10
C LEU A 71 -4.94 -6.40 -5.93
N ARG A 72 -4.33 -6.27 -4.76
CA ARG A 72 -4.70 -7.06 -3.58
C ARG A 72 -4.72 -6.20 -2.33
N LEU A 73 -5.85 -6.21 -1.62
CA LEU A 73 -6.05 -5.52 -0.35
C LEU A 73 -6.28 -6.58 0.72
N VAL A 74 -5.48 -6.57 1.79
CA VAL A 74 -5.53 -7.61 2.83
C VAL A 74 -5.51 -7.02 4.23
N SER A 75 -6.21 -7.67 5.16
CA SER A 75 -6.16 -7.34 6.59
C SER A 75 -6.65 -8.51 7.41
N GLY A 76 -5.77 -9.09 8.24
CA GLY A 76 -6.11 -10.23 9.09
C GLY A 76 -6.73 -11.37 8.28
N GLU A 77 -7.96 -11.75 8.61
CA GLU A 77 -8.69 -12.84 7.95
C GLU A 77 -9.53 -12.39 6.73
N SER A 78 -9.27 -11.20 6.20
CA SER A 78 -9.97 -10.66 5.02
C SER A 78 -9.03 -10.33 3.86
N ALA A 79 -9.51 -10.55 2.63
CA ALA A 79 -8.81 -10.14 1.41
C ALA A 79 -9.76 -9.81 0.26
N ILE A 80 -9.39 -8.80 -0.53
CA ILE A 80 -9.95 -8.46 -1.84
C ILE A 80 -8.85 -8.63 -2.89
N GLU A 81 -9.14 -9.29 -4.00
CA GLU A 81 -8.20 -9.50 -5.09
C GLU A 81 -8.83 -9.23 -6.45
N LEU A 82 -8.23 -8.33 -7.22
CA LEU A 82 -8.56 -8.04 -8.62
C LEU A 82 -7.45 -8.58 -9.50
N ASN A 83 -7.79 -9.48 -10.43
CA ASN A 83 -6.84 -10.12 -11.32
C ASN A 83 -6.95 -9.55 -12.75
N ALA A 84 -5.83 -9.50 -13.48
CA ALA A 84 -5.80 -9.00 -14.87
C ALA A 84 -6.69 -9.78 -15.85
N ASN A 85 -7.06 -11.02 -15.52
CA ASN A 85 -8.02 -11.81 -16.29
C ASN A 85 -9.49 -11.50 -15.96
N GLY A 86 -9.76 -10.46 -15.15
CA GLY A 86 -11.09 -10.05 -14.73
C GLY A 86 -11.67 -10.82 -13.54
N LYS A 87 -10.96 -11.83 -13.01
CA LYS A 87 -11.43 -12.56 -11.81
C LYS A 87 -11.32 -11.66 -10.57
N ILE A 88 -12.45 -11.49 -9.88
CA ILE A 88 -12.53 -10.79 -8.60
C ILE A 88 -12.78 -11.82 -7.49
N ASN A 89 -12.00 -11.75 -6.42
CA ASN A 89 -12.17 -12.60 -5.24
C ASN A 89 -12.36 -11.73 -4.00
N LEU A 90 -13.25 -12.16 -3.11
CA LEU A 90 -13.49 -11.62 -1.78
C LEU A 90 -13.53 -12.78 -0.79
N ILE A 91 -12.80 -12.67 0.32
CA ILE A 91 -12.85 -13.62 1.45
C ILE A 91 -12.84 -12.83 2.76
N GLY A 92 -13.62 -13.31 3.74
CA GLY A 92 -13.71 -12.74 5.08
C GLY A 92 -14.58 -13.63 5.97
N LYS A 93 -14.69 -13.29 7.26
CA LYS A 93 -15.56 -14.00 8.21
C LYS A 93 -17.03 -13.64 8.04
N GLU A 94 -17.30 -12.37 7.81
CA GLU A 94 -18.63 -11.81 7.63
C GLU A 94 -18.56 -10.69 6.58
N PHE A 95 -19.66 -10.41 5.90
CA PHE A 95 -19.81 -9.25 5.02
C PHE A 95 -21.20 -8.66 5.20
N ASN A 96 -21.32 -7.34 5.02
CA ASN A 96 -22.59 -6.63 5.07
C ASN A 96 -22.62 -5.63 3.92
N PHE A 97 -23.60 -5.75 3.03
CA PHE A 97 -23.87 -4.78 1.97
C PHE A 97 -25.21 -4.12 2.25
N PHE A 98 -25.20 -2.81 2.47
CA PHE A 98 -26.39 -2.01 2.66
C PHE A 98 -26.38 -0.87 1.65
N VAL A 99 -27.49 -0.71 0.93
CA VAL A 99 -27.71 0.36 -0.05
C VAL A 99 -29.08 0.99 0.20
N GLU A 100 -29.17 2.32 0.11
CA GLU A 100 -30.43 3.05 0.29
C GLU A 100 -31.35 2.95 -0.95
N GLY A 101 -30.75 2.79 -2.13
CA GLY A 101 -31.46 2.58 -3.39
C GLY A 101 -31.43 1.12 -3.84
N ASP A 102 -31.48 0.91 -5.15
CA ASP A 102 -31.52 -0.43 -5.75
C ASP A 102 -30.14 -1.12 -5.72
N GLY A 103 -30.14 -2.41 -5.36
CA GLY A 103 -28.98 -3.29 -5.47
C GLY A 103 -29.12 -4.24 -6.65
N TYR A 104 -28.19 -4.17 -7.61
CA TYR A 104 -28.18 -5.06 -8.79
C TYR A 104 -27.04 -6.08 -8.70
N ILE A 105 -27.38 -7.36 -8.87
CA ILE A 105 -26.41 -8.45 -9.07
C ILE A 105 -26.75 -9.12 -10.39
N THR A 106 -25.89 -8.95 -11.39
CA THR A 106 -26.14 -9.43 -12.76
C THR A 106 -24.93 -10.16 -13.30
N THR A 107 -25.18 -11.26 -14.02
CA THR A 107 -24.16 -12.07 -14.69
C THR A 107 -24.66 -12.49 -16.06
N GLY A 108 -23.76 -12.59 -17.04
CA GLY A 108 -24.07 -13.18 -18.34
C GLY A 108 -24.17 -14.71 -18.30
N GLY A 109 -23.81 -15.34 -17.16
CA GLY A 109 -23.91 -16.78 -16.91
C GLY A 109 -24.84 -17.11 -15.75
N LYS A 110 -24.45 -18.06 -14.90
CA LYS A 110 -25.20 -18.46 -13.70
C LYS A 110 -24.76 -17.66 -12.48
N LEU A 111 -25.72 -17.27 -11.64
CA LEU A 111 -25.45 -16.79 -10.29
C LEU A 111 -25.59 -17.96 -9.31
N HIS A 112 -24.48 -18.33 -8.68
CA HIS A 112 -24.43 -19.38 -7.67
C HIS A 112 -24.51 -18.77 -6.28
N LEU A 113 -25.50 -19.19 -5.48
CA LEU A 113 -25.65 -18.79 -4.07
C LEU A 113 -25.56 -20.04 -3.20
N ASN A 114 -24.62 -20.05 -2.24
CA ASN A 114 -24.40 -21.14 -1.28
C ASN A 114 -24.21 -22.52 -1.93
N THR A 115 -23.41 -22.60 -3.00
CA THR A 115 -23.11 -23.87 -3.67
C THR A 115 -22.19 -24.73 -2.80
N SER A 116 -22.65 -25.93 -2.44
CA SER A 116 -21.92 -26.86 -1.56
C SER A 116 -20.55 -27.25 -2.11
N GLY A 117 -19.58 -27.41 -1.21
CA GLY A 117 -18.20 -27.80 -1.55
C GLY A 117 -17.34 -26.71 -2.21
N THR A 118 -17.91 -25.54 -2.50
CA THR A 118 -17.16 -24.42 -3.11
C THR A 118 -16.06 -23.93 -2.17
N GLN A 119 -14.85 -23.79 -2.71
CA GLN A 119 -13.71 -23.22 -2.01
C GLN A 119 -13.56 -21.72 -2.31
N PRO A 120 -12.98 -20.93 -1.39
CA PRO A 120 -12.66 -19.54 -1.67
C PRO A 120 -11.73 -19.37 -2.87
N GLY A 121 -11.93 -18.31 -3.65
CA GLY A 121 -11.09 -18.02 -4.83
C GLY A 121 -9.73 -17.40 -4.51
N THR A 122 -9.48 -17.05 -3.25
CA THR A 122 -8.23 -16.49 -2.73
C THR A 122 -8.09 -16.82 -1.23
N THR A 123 -6.93 -16.55 -0.64
CA THR A 123 -6.67 -16.72 0.81
C THR A 123 -6.58 -15.37 1.51
N ALA A 124 -6.80 -15.31 2.82
CA ALA A 124 -6.45 -14.17 3.66
C ALA A 124 -5.09 -14.40 4.33
N PRO A 125 -4.35 -13.36 4.74
CA PRO A 125 -3.05 -13.54 5.40
C PRO A 125 -3.16 -14.13 6.82
N GLY A 126 -4.32 -14.02 7.48
CA GLY A 126 -4.58 -14.59 8.81
C GLY A 126 -4.31 -13.61 9.95
N SER A 127 -4.66 -14.03 11.18
CA SER A 127 -4.57 -13.18 12.38
C SER A 127 -3.15 -12.75 12.76
N GLY A 128 -2.13 -13.50 12.32
CA GLY A 128 -0.72 -13.17 12.53
C GLY A 128 -0.21 -11.98 11.72
N HIS A 129 -0.93 -11.54 10.68
CA HIS A 129 -0.41 -10.59 9.69
C HIS A 129 0.06 -9.25 10.27
N LYS A 130 -0.61 -8.75 11.32
CA LYS A 130 -0.17 -7.54 12.03
C LYS A 130 1.21 -7.72 12.65
N GLY A 131 1.47 -8.88 13.26
CA GLY A 131 2.75 -9.21 13.87
C GLY A 131 3.86 -9.29 12.83
N ASP A 132 3.57 -9.89 11.67
CA ASP A 132 4.53 -9.99 10.56
C ASP A 132 4.94 -8.60 10.04
N ILE A 133 3.97 -7.69 9.84
CA ILE A 133 4.25 -6.32 9.40
C ILE A 133 5.04 -5.55 10.47
N ASP A 134 4.65 -5.66 11.75
CA ASP A 134 5.37 -4.99 12.83
C ASP A 134 6.82 -5.48 12.91
N ALA A 135 7.06 -6.78 12.83
CA ALA A 135 8.41 -7.35 12.81
C ALA A 135 9.23 -6.82 11.62
N ALA A 136 8.67 -6.81 10.40
CA ALA A 136 9.33 -6.28 9.22
C ALA A 136 9.65 -4.77 9.34
N VAL A 137 8.77 -4.01 10.01
CA VAL A 137 9.05 -2.61 10.35
C VAL A 137 10.20 -2.51 11.34
N GLN A 138 10.15 -3.23 12.46
CA GLN A 138 11.20 -3.18 13.50
C GLN A 138 12.58 -3.51 12.92
N GLU A 139 12.65 -4.50 12.02
CA GLU A 139 13.89 -4.90 11.35
C GLU A 139 14.58 -3.73 10.62
N LYS A 140 13.82 -2.77 10.06
CA LYS A 140 14.40 -1.58 9.39
C LYS A 140 14.97 -0.53 10.36
N PHE A 141 14.72 -0.67 11.67
CA PHE A 141 15.13 0.28 12.71
C PHE A 141 15.98 -0.36 13.82
N THR A 142 16.23 -1.67 13.78
CA THR A 142 17.15 -2.34 14.68
C THR A 142 18.58 -1.85 14.40
N PRO A 143 19.36 -1.46 15.42
CA PRO A 143 20.78 -1.18 15.24
C PRO A 143 21.50 -2.40 14.65
N PRO A 144 22.54 -2.23 13.81
CA PRO A 144 23.42 -3.34 13.47
C PRO A 144 24.00 -3.93 14.78
N GLU A 145 24.07 -5.26 14.89
CA GLU A 145 24.91 -5.87 15.92
C GLU A 145 26.37 -5.46 15.66
N GLU A 146 27.05 -4.96 16.70
CA GLU A 146 28.47 -4.58 16.66
C GLU A 146 29.40 -5.78 16.52
#